data_AF-A0A957JFA1-F1
#
_entry.id   AF-A0A957JFA1-F1
#
_cell.length_a   1.000
_cell.length_b   1.000
_cell.length_c   1.000
_cell.angle_alpha   90.00
_cell.angle_beta   90.00
_cell.angle_gamma   90.00
#
_symmetry.space_group_name_H-M   'P 1'
#
loop_
_entity.id
_entity.type
_entity.pdbx_description
1 polymer ?
#
loop_
_entity_poly.entity_id
_entity_poly.type
_entity_poly.pdbx_seq_one_letter_code
_entity_poly.pdbx_strand_id
1 'polypeptide(L)'
;MKESDPDRRRRGRVLNIMLLTVAALGSLAILATAISQIAGVGVAENVWQTTYLPTLGLLAGIAVLYSLNKAGYQRTAGWIFVVILAVALVLSNDPYETVWGRNMIILVLPVLMASAFLYPGASILVATGVALMFVLTSLQNEFPINFVGILAYYAIAAVAWLTSNLLEDTIDNLRFAKSQAEAATEAKSRFLANMSHE
;
A
#
# COMPACT_ATOMS: atom_id res chain seq x y z
N MET A 1 -15.48 -9.81 23.43
CA MET A 1 -15.50 -9.16 22.10
C MET A 1 -14.84 -7.80 22.28
N LYS A 2 -13.52 -7.74 22.05
CA LYS A 2 -12.66 -6.60 22.46
C LYS A 2 -12.99 -5.37 21.63
N GLU A 3 -13.19 -4.27 22.35
CA GLU A 3 -13.25 -2.88 21.90
C GLU A 3 -12.56 -2.69 20.54
N SER A 4 -13.33 -2.26 19.56
CA SER A 4 -12.87 -2.07 18.19
C SER A 4 -11.82 -0.98 18.15
N ASP A 5 -10.55 -1.38 18.27
CA ASP A 5 -9.39 -0.51 18.17
C ASP A 5 -9.58 0.44 16.97
N PRO A 6 -9.76 1.75 17.21
CA PRO A 6 -10.03 2.71 16.15
C PRO A 6 -8.93 2.69 15.08
N ASP A 7 -7.73 2.25 15.43
CA ASP A 7 -6.62 2.13 14.52
C ASP A 7 -6.80 0.99 13.50
N ARG A 8 -7.37 -0.15 13.93
CA ARG A 8 -7.74 -1.26 13.03
C ARG A 8 -8.76 -0.82 11.97
N ARG A 9 -9.76 -0.05 12.38
CA ARG A 9 -10.77 0.51 11.44
C ARG A 9 -10.15 1.50 10.47
N ARG A 10 -9.19 2.32 10.93
CA ARG A 10 -8.44 3.25 10.09
C ARG A 10 -7.65 2.51 9.01
N ARG A 11 -6.81 1.54 9.41
CA ARG A 11 -5.98 0.75 8.48
C ARG A 11 -6.83 -0.02 7.46
N GLY A 12 -7.93 -0.62 7.90
CA GLY A 12 -8.87 -1.31 7.01
C GLY A 12 -9.53 -0.37 5.97
N ARG A 13 -9.82 0.89 6.35
CA ARG A 13 -10.36 1.89 5.42
C ARG A 13 -9.32 2.32 4.38
N VAL A 14 -8.07 2.54 4.80
CA VAL A 14 -6.98 2.89 3.89
C VAL A 14 -6.73 1.76 2.88
N LEU A 15 -6.69 0.50 3.34
CA LEU A 15 -6.56 -0.66 2.45
C LEU A 15 -7.70 -0.70 1.42
N ASN A 16 -8.95 -0.47 1.85
CA ASN A 16 -10.09 -0.45 0.92
C ASN A 16 -9.98 0.65 -0.14
N ILE A 17 -9.58 1.87 0.26
CA ILE A 17 -9.39 2.96 -0.70
C ILE A 17 -8.37 2.55 -1.76
N MET A 18 -7.26 1.94 -1.34
CA MET A 18 -6.18 1.52 -2.23
C MET A 18 -6.60 0.37 -3.15
N LEU A 19 -7.27 -0.64 -2.61
CA LEU A 19 -7.86 -1.73 -3.40
C LEU A 19 -8.81 -1.17 -4.47
N LEU A 20 -9.66 -0.20 -4.11
CA LEU A 20 -10.56 0.46 -5.05
C LEU A 20 -9.80 1.29 -6.09
N THR A 21 -8.74 2.00 -5.71
CA THR A 21 -7.89 2.74 -6.65
C THR A 21 -7.24 1.81 -7.67
N VAL A 22 -6.64 0.70 -7.23
CA VAL A 22 -6.02 -0.28 -8.14
C VAL A 22 -7.09 -0.96 -9.01
N ALA A 23 -8.27 -1.27 -8.46
CA ALA A 23 -9.38 -1.82 -9.24
C ALA A 23 -9.86 -0.84 -10.31
N ALA A 24 -9.97 0.45 -9.97
CA ALA A 24 -10.34 1.49 -10.92
C ALA A 24 -9.30 1.63 -12.04
N LEU A 25 -8.00 1.67 -11.71
CA LEU A 25 -6.92 1.71 -12.69
C LEU A 25 -6.91 0.47 -13.59
N GLY A 26 -7.08 -0.73 -13.02
CA GLY A 26 -7.17 -1.97 -13.80
C GLY A 26 -8.38 -1.98 -14.73
N SER A 27 -9.52 -1.47 -14.27
CA SER A 27 -10.73 -1.35 -15.09
C SER A 27 -10.54 -0.35 -16.23
N LEU A 28 -9.88 0.77 -15.96
CA LEU A 28 -9.52 1.75 -16.99
C LEU A 28 -8.55 1.17 -18.02
N ALA A 29 -7.58 0.36 -17.60
CA ALA A 29 -6.66 -0.33 -18.50
C ALA A 29 -7.41 -1.27 -19.46
N ILE A 30 -8.33 -2.09 -18.93
CA ILE A 30 -9.18 -2.97 -19.75
C ILE A 30 -10.00 -2.16 -20.76
N LEU A 31 -10.63 -1.06 -20.31
CA LEU A 31 -11.42 -0.19 -21.18
C LEU A 31 -10.57 0.43 -22.29
N ALA A 32 -9.38 0.95 -21.94
CA ALA A 32 -8.47 1.54 -22.91
C ALA A 32 -8.04 0.50 -23.96
N THR A 33 -7.66 -0.70 -23.52
CA THR A 33 -7.29 -1.80 -24.44
C THR A 33 -8.46 -2.22 -25.34
N ALA A 34 -9.68 -2.29 -24.81
CA ALA A 34 -10.87 -2.60 -25.61
C ALA A 34 -11.14 -1.55 -26.68
N ILE A 35 -11.01 -0.26 -26.34
CA ILE A 35 -11.15 0.84 -27.29
C ILE A 35 -10.08 0.76 -28.39
N SER A 36 -8.81 0.53 -28.04
CA SER A 36 -7.73 0.37 -29.01
C SER A 36 -7.97 -0.80 -29.96
N GLN A 37 -8.54 -1.89 -29.47
CA GLN A 37 -8.89 -3.06 -30.27
C GLN A 37 -10.02 -2.80 -31.27
N ILE A 38 -11.07 -2.09 -30.85
CA ILE A 38 -12.15 -1.68 -31.75
C ILE A 38 -11.64 -0.67 -32.79
N ALA A 39 -10.73 0.22 -32.39
CA ALA A 39 -10.12 1.21 -33.29
C ALA A 39 -9.07 0.63 -34.25
N GLY A 40 -8.64 -0.63 -34.06
CA GLY A 40 -7.61 -1.28 -34.88
C GLY A 40 -6.20 -0.70 -34.68
N VAL A 41 -5.93 -0.07 -33.53
CA VAL A 41 -4.65 0.61 -33.27
C VAL A 41 -3.79 -0.19 -32.29
N GLY A 42 -2.61 -0.64 -32.75
CA GLY A 42 -1.51 -1.05 -31.87
C GLY A 42 -1.82 -2.23 -30.93
N VAL A 43 -2.69 -3.16 -31.34
CA VAL A 43 -3.08 -4.31 -30.54
C VAL A 43 -2.15 -5.47 -30.83
N ALA A 44 -1.44 -5.94 -29.81
CA ALA A 44 -0.61 -7.14 -29.93
C ALA A 44 -1.47 -8.37 -30.27
N GLU A 45 -0.92 -9.32 -31.04
CA GLU A 45 -1.65 -10.53 -31.45
C GLU A 45 -2.19 -11.34 -30.26
N ASN A 46 -1.53 -11.25 -29.10
CA ASN A 46 -1.86 -12.00 -27.89
C ASN A 46 -2.44 -11.16 -26.74
N VAL A 47 -3.11 -10.04 -27.04
CA VAL A 47 -3.68 -9.12 -26.02
C VAL A 47 -4.56 -9.82 -24.97
N TRP A 48 -5.22 -10.92 -25.34
CA TRP A 48 -5.97 -11.74 -24.38
C TRP A 48 -5.09 -12.28 -23.24
N GLN A 49 -3.94 -12.83 -23.58
CA GLN A 49 -3.02 -13.48 -22.64
C GLN A 49 -2.14 -12.45 -21.91
N THR A 50 -1.75 -11.37 -22.59
CA THR A 50 -0.81 -10.38 -22.02
C THR A 50 -1.50 -9.29 -21.22
N THR A 51 -2.79 -9.03 -21.47
CA THR A 51 -3.50 -7.88 -20.87
C THR A 51 -4.79 -8.31 -20.19
N TYR A 52 -5.77 -8.85 -20.93
CA TYR A 52 -7.09 -9.13 -20.33
C TYR A 52 -7.01 -10.17 -19.21
N LEU A 53 -6.36 -11.31 -19.43
CA LEU A 53 -6.31 -12.39 -18.44
C LEU A 53 -5.58 -11.97 -17.14
N PRO A 54 -4.37 -11.37 -17.18
CA PRO A 54 -3.72 -10.88 -15.97
C PRO A 54 -4.50 -9.79 -15.25
N THR A 55 -5.09 -8.83 -15.98
CA THR A 55 -5.85 -7.75 -15.35
C THR A 55 -7.16 -8.26 -14.72
N LEU A 56 -7.87 -9.18 -15.36
CA LEU A 56 -9.04 -9.83 -14.76
C LEU A 56 -8.66 -10.66 -13.53
N GLY A 57 -7.55 -11.40 -13.58
CA GLY A 57 -7.00 -12.11 -12.44
C GLY A 57 -6.67 -11.19 -11.27
N LEU A 58 -6.07 -10.02 -11.55
CA LEU A 58 -5.80 -8.99 -10.56
C LEU A 58 -7.10 -8.44 -9.93
N LEU A 59 -8.11 -8.12 -10.75
CA LEU A 59 -9.40 -7.63 -10.26
C LEU A 59 -10.13 -8.66 -9.39
N ALA A 60 -10.09 -9.94 -9.78
CA ALA A 60 -10.63 -11.03 -8.97
C ALA A 60 -9.86 -11.15 -7.63
N GLY A 61 -8.53 -11.07 -7.66
CA GLY A 61 -7.69 -11.05 -6.47
C GLY A 61 -8.03 -9.88 -5.53
N ILE A 62 -8.25 -8.68 -6.09
CA ILE A 62 -8.68 -7.51 -5.33
C ILE A 62 -10.05 -7.73 -4.68
N ALA A 63 -11.01 -8.33 -5.39
CA ALA A 63 -12.32 -8.65 -4.84
C ALA A 63 -12.22 -9.64 -3.66
N VAL A 64 -11.34 -10.64 -3.76
CA VAL A 64 -11.05 -11.58 -2.66
C VAL A 64 -10.44 -10.85 -1.46
N LEU A 65 -9.45 -9.98 -1.70
CA LEU A 65 -8.80 -9.18 -0.64
C LEU A 65 -9.75 -8.21 0.04
N TYR A 66 -10.65 -7.60 -0.73
CA TYR A 66 -11.70 -6.74 -0.19
C TYR A 66 -12.65 -7.51 0.73
N SER A 67 -13.07 -8.71 0.31
CA SER A 67 -13.88 -9.62 1.13
C SER A 67 -13.15 -10.06 2.40
N LEU A 68 -11.86 -10.40 2.32
CA LEU A 68 -11.03 -10.74 3.48
C LEU A 68 -10.90 -9.57 4.46
N ASN A 69 -10.71 -8.35 3.95
CA ASN A 69 -10.64 -7.14 4.77
C ASN A 69 -11.98 -6.88 5.48
N LYS A 70 -13.10 -7.06 4.78
CA LYS A 70 -14.46 -6.94 5.35
C LYS A 70 -14.74 -8.02 6.41
N ALA A 71 -14.19 -9.22 6.25
CA ALA A 71 -14.27 -10.31 7.23
C ALA A 71 -13.40 -10.09 8.49
N GLY A 72 -12.61 -9.00 8.54
CA GLY A 72 -11.81 -8.64 9.71
C GLY A 72 -10.34 -9.07 9.64
N TYR A 73 -9.90 -9.74 8.57
CA TYR A 73 -8.52 -10.17 8.35
C TYR A 73 -7.63 -9.06 7.77
N GLN A 74 -7.72 -7.84 8.30
CA GLN A 74 -7.11 -6.61 7.76
C GLN A 74 -5.59 -6.74 7.55
N ARG A 75 -4.87 -7.26 8.56
CA ARG A 75 -3.39 -7.40 8.49
C ARG A 75 -2.97 -8.41 7.42
N THR A 76 -3.66 -9.55 7.38
CA THR A 76 -3.38 -10.60 6.39
C THR A 76 -3.68 -10.13 4.98
N ALA A 77 -4.84 -9.46 4.78
CA ALA A 77 -5.20 -8.87 3.50
C ALA A 77 -4.18 -7.81 3.05
N GLY A 78 -3.69 -6.97 3.96
CA GLY A 78 -2.64 -5.99 3.69
C GLY A 78 -1.33 -6.64 3.22
N TRP A 79 -0.87 -7.69 3.91
CA TRP A 79 0.35 -8.41 3.53
C TRP A 79 0.21 -9.06 2.16
N ILE A 80 -0.89 -9.78 1.94
CA ILE A 80 -1.15 -10.45 0.66
C ILE A 80 -1.21 -9.41 -0.46
N PHE A 81 -1.90 -8.28 -0.25
CA PHE A 81 -1.97 -7.22 -1.25
C PHE A 81 -0.60 -6.68 -1.63
N VAL A 82 0.23 -6.33 -0.65
CA VAL A 82 1.56 -5.75 -0.90
C VAL A 82 2.49 -6.77 -1.58
N VAL A 83 2.45 -8.03 -1.17
CA VAL A 83 3.25 -9.10 -1.79
C VAL A 83 2.81 -9.35 -3.22
N ILE A 84 1.50 -9.51 -3.47
CA ILE A 84 0.97 -9.69 -4.83
C ILE A 84 1.36 -8.51 -5.70
N LEU A 85 1.23 -7.28 -5.20
CA LEU A 85 1.59 -6.08 -5.96
C LEU A 85 3.08 -6.06 -6.30
N ALA A 86 3.96 -6.32 -5.34
CA ALA A 86 5.41 -6.34 -5.56
C ALA A 86 5.80 -7.43 -6.57
N VAL A 87 5.28 -8.65 -6.41
CA VAL A 87 5.56 -9.77 -7.31
C VAL A 87 5.00 -9.50 -8.71
N ALA A 88 3.77 -9.00 -8.83
CA ALA A 88 3.17 -8.67 -10.11
C ALA A 88 4.01 -7.63 -10.85
N LEU A 89 4.50 -6.59 -10.17
CA LEU A 89 5.36 -5.56 -10.76
C LEU A 89 6.73 -6.11 -11.19
N VAL A 90 7.31 -7.06 -10.47
CA VAL A 90 8.58 -7.68 -10.89
C VAL A 90 8.36 -8.59 -12.10
N LEU A 91 7.30 -9.40 -12.10
CA LEU A 91 7.05 -10.39 -13.15
C LEU A 91 6.43 -9.80 -14.41
N SER A 92 5.77 -8.64 -14.34
CA SER A 92 5.14 -8.00 -15.50
C SER A 92 6.12 -7.25 -16.39
N ASN A 93 7.34 -7.02 -15.92
CA ASN A 93 8.31 -6.15 -16.55
C ASN A 93 9.51 -6.92 -17.07
N ASP A 94 10.20 -6.33 -18.03
CA ASP A 94 11.46 -6.88 -18.52
C ASP A 94 12.48 -6.99 -17.37
N PRO A 95 13.21 -8.11 -17.22
CA PRO A 95 14.21 -8.30 -16.18
C PRO A 95 15.27 -7.19 -16.13
N TYR A 96 15.69 -6.69 -17.29
CA TYR A 96 16.65 -5.59 -17.38
C TYR A 96 16.03 -4.28 -16.90
N GLU A 97 14.81 -3.97 -17.31
CA GLU A 97 14.12 -2.75 -16.84
C GLU A 97 13.79 -2.78 -15.35
N THR A 98 13.63 -3.98 -14.78
CA THR A 98 13.40 -4.20 -13.36
C THR A 98 14.65 -3.85 -12.55
N VAL A 99 15.82 -4.33 -12.96
CA VAL A 99 17.09 -4.15 -12.20
C VAL A 99 17.76 -2.80 -12.47
N TRP A 100 17.72 -2.32 -13.73
CA TRP A 100 18.49 -1.16 -14.19
C TRP A 100 17.64 -0.06 -14.85
N GLY A 101 16.32 -0.27 -14.99
CA GLY A 101 15.47 0.62 -15.77
C GLY A 101 14.47 1.45 -14.97
N ARG A 102 13.51 1.99 -15.72
CA ARG A 102 12.44 2.87 -15.24
C ARG A 102 11.57 2.23 -14.15
N ASN A 103 11.46 0.90 -14.14
CA ASN A 103 10.53 0.21 -13.26
C ASN A 103 10.99 0.21 -11.80
N MET A 104 12.23 0.62 -11.53
CA MET A 104 12.70 0.84 -10.17
C MET A 104 11.84 1.84 -9.39
N ILE A 105 11.33 2.88 -10.07
CA ILE A 105 10.48 3.90 -9.43
C ILE A 105 9.14 3.30 -9.01
N ILE A 106 8.55 2.45 -9.85
CA ILE A 106 7.22 1.86 -9.59
C ILE A 106 7.30 0.83 -8.47
N LEU A 107 8.43 0.12 -8.32
CA LEU A 107 8.68 -0.84 -7.25
C LEU A 107 8.91 -0.21 -5.88
N VAL A 108 9.00 1.12 -5.80
CA VAL A 108 8.94 1.84 -4.52
C VAL A 108 7.51 1.83 -3.94
N LEU A 109 6.47 1.77 -4.79
CA LEU A 109 5.08 1.87 -4.33
C LEU A 109 4.71 0.79 -3.30
N PRO A 110 5.02 -0.51 -3.48
CA PRO A 110 4.77 -1.54 -2.47
C PRO A 110 5.48 -1.27 -1.13
N VAL A 111 6.69 -0.70 -1.16
CA VAL A 111 7.48 -0.37 0.04
C VAL A 111 6.81 0.75 0.84
N LEU A 112 6.38 1.81 0.16
CA LEU A 112 5.64 2.92 0.78
C LEU A 112 4.26 2.47 1.29
N MET A 113 3.60 1.61 0.53
CA MET A 113 2.32 1.04 0.90
C MET A 113 2.41 0.17 2.16
N ALA A 114 3.50 -0.59 2.32
CA ALA A 114 3.70 -1.45 3.47
C ALA A 114 3.70 -0.69 4.80
N SER A 115 4.42 0.45 4.90
CA SER A 115 4.43 1.26 6.12
C SER A 115 3.06 1.84 6.42
N ALA A 116 2.29 2.24 5.40
CA ALA A 116 0.96 2.80 5.57
C ALA A 116 -0.09 1.76 6.03
N PHE A 117 0.02 0.50 5.60
CA PHE A 117 -1.05 -0.49 5.80
C PHE A 117 -0.82 -1.44 6.97
N LEU A 118 0.43 -1.83 7.21
CA LEU A 118 0.74 -2.96 8.06
C LEU A 118 1.16 -2.50 9.45
N TYR A 119 2.31 -1.85 9.52
CA TYR A 119 2.93 -1.22 10.68
C TYR A 119 4.20 -0.53 10.18
N PRO A 120 4.75 0.47 10.89
CA PRO A 120 5.87 1.24 10.38
C PRO A 120 7.04 0.39 9.87
N GLY A 121 7.44 -0.65 10.62
CA GLY A 121 8.57 -1.52 10.26
C GLY A 121 8.34 -2.45 9.06
N ALA A 122 7.12 -2.50 8.51
CA ALA A 122 6.82 -3.38 7.37
C ALA A 122 7.47 -2.91 6.06
N SER A 123 7.76 -1.61 5.91
CA SER A 123 8.47 -1.09 4.73
C SER A 123 9.84 -1.73 4.56
N ILE A 124 10.57 -1.95 5.66
CA ILE A 124 11.89 -2.57 5.63
C ILE A 124 11.79 -4.01 5.16
N LEU A 125 10.84 -4.79 5.69
CA LEU A 125 10.64 -6.18 5.26
C LEU A 125 10.26 -6.28 3.79
N VAL A 126 9.40 -5.38 3.30
CA VAL A 126 9.01 -5.36 1.89
C VAL A 126 10.18 -4.91 1.01
N ALA A 127 10.99 -3.95 1.45
CA ALA A 127 12.21 -3.57 0.76
C ALA A 127 13.22 -4.72 0.71
N THR A 128 13.35 -5.52 1.78
CA THR A 128 14.16 -6.74 1.76
C THR A 128 13.63 -7.76 0.76
N GLY A 129 12.31 -7.95 0.69
CA GLY A 129 11.69 -8.82 -0.31
C GLY A 129 11.94 -8.35 -1.74
N VAL A 130 11.79 -7.05 -2.01
CA VAL A 130 12.09 -6.44 -3.32
C VAL A 130 13.58 -6.56 -3.65
N ALA A 131 14.47 -6.29 -2.70
CA ALA A 131 15.92 -6.44 -2.89
C ALA A 131 16.31 -7.90 -3.19
N LEU A 132 15.68 -8.87 -2.52
CA LEU A 132 15.90 -10.28 -2.82
C LEU A 132 15.44 -10.63 -4.23
N MET A 133 14.26 -10.14 -4.66
CA MET A 133 13.81 -10.31 -6.04
C MET A 133 14.79 -9.71 -7.05
N PHE A 134 15.39 -8.54 -6.75
CA PHE A 134 16.43 -7.95 -7.59
C PHE A 134 17.65 -8.85 -7.73
N VAL A 135 18.17 -9.34 -6.60
CA VAL A 135 19.34 -10.22 -6.60
C VAL A 135 19.04 -11.50 -7.38
N LEU A 136 17.87 -12.11 -7.18
CA LEU A 136 17.47 -13.32 -7.91
C LEU A 136 17.35 -13.06 -9.42
N THR A 137 16.71 -11.96 -9.82
CA THR A 137 16.59 -11.58 -11.24
C THR A 137 17.95 -11.28 -11.84
N SER A 138 18.86 -10.61 -11.13
CA SER A 138 20.23 -10.36 -11.58
C SER A 138 21.01 -11.65 -11.78
N LEU A 139 20.95 -12.59 -10.83
CA LEU A 139 21.63 -13.87 -10.92
C LEU A 139 21.09 -14.74 -12.05
N GLN A 140 19.77 -14.77 -12.25
CA GLN A 140 19.12 -15.58 -13.28
C GLN A 140 19.44 -15.09 -14.70
N ASN A 141 19.67 -13.78 -14.88
CA ASN A 141 19.90 -13.16 -16.19
C ASN A 141 21.34 -12.68 -16.37
N GLU A 142 22.26 -13.08 -15.49
CA GLU A 142 23.69 -12.72 -15.53
C GLU A 142 23.95 -11.20 -15.55
N PHE A 143 23.06 -10.41 -14.94
CA PHE A 143 23.23 -8.97 -14.84
C PHE A 143 24.09 -8.58 -13.63
N PRO A 144 24.88 -7.49 -13.73
CA PRO A 144 25.57 -6.95 -12.56
C PRO A 144 24.55 -6.53 -11.50
N ILE A 145 24.82 -6.89 -10.24
CA ILE A 145 23.97 -6.53 -9.10
C ILE A 145 24.00 -5.02 -8.91
N ASN A 146 22.83 -4.39 -8.98
CA ASN A 146 22.68 -2.95 -8.78
C ASN A 146 22.65 -2.60 -7.28
N PHE A 147 23.82 -2.55 -6.65
CA PHE A 147 23.94 -2.21 -5.22
C PHE A 147 23.37 -0.82 -4.89
N VAL A 148 23.54 0.15 -5.78
CA VAL A 148 23.02 1.51 -5.61
C VAL A 148 21.48 1.47 -5.55
N GLY A 149 20.86 0.70 -6.44
CA GLY A 149 19.42 0.49 -6.43
C GLY A 149 18.90 -0.12 -5.14
N ILE A 150 19.54 -1.19 -4.67
CA ILE A 150 19.18 -1.84 -3.40
C ILE A 150 19.29 -0.85 -2.23
N LEU A 151 20.38 -0.08 -2.15
CA LEU A 151 20.56 0.94 -1.11
C LEU A 151 19.49 2.04 -1.20
N ALA A 152 19.10 2.46 -2.41
CA ALA A 152 18.05 3.44 -2.61
C ALA A 152 16.70 2.95 -2.07
N TYR A 153 16.32 1.69 -2.30
CA TYR A 153 15.10 1.13 -1.71
C TYR A 153 15.13 1.09 -0.20
N TYR A 154 16.25 0.69 0.40
CA TYR A 154 16.39 0.71 1.86
C TYR A 154 16.35 2.12 2.43
N ALA A 155 16.97 3.11 1.76
CA ALA A 155 16.89 4.50 2.14
C ALA A 155 15.43 4.99 2.11
N ILE A 156 14.68 4.69 1.06
CA ILE A 156 13.25 5.04 0.95
C ILE A 156 12.43 4.31 2.02
N ALA A 157 12.71 3.03 2.27
CA ALA A 157 12.04 2.25 3.31
C ALA A 157 12.28 2.84 4.71
N ALA A 158 13.50 3.29 4.99
CA ALA A 158 13.87 3.94 6.23
C ALA A 158 13.17 5.29 6.39
N VAL A 159 13.12 6.11 5.33
CA VAL A 159 12.36 7.37 5.34
C VAL A 159 10.88 7.10 5.58
N ALA A 160 10.28 6.14 4.85
CA ALA A 160 8.88 5.78 5.02
C ALA A 160 8.57 5.25 6.44
N TRP A 161 9.49 4.49 7.02
CA TRP A 161 9.41 4.01 8.40
C TRP A 161 9.44 5.18 9.39
N LEU A 162 10.42 6.08 9.27
CA LEU A 162 10.56 7.26 10.12
C LEU A 162 9.34 8.17 10.03
N THR A 163 8.87 8.48 8.81
CA THR A 163 7.68 9.29 8.60
C THR A 163 6.44 8.65 9.22
N SER A 164 6.28 7.33 9.07
CA SER A 164 5.14 6.62 9.66
C SER A 164 5.16 6.65 11.19
N ASN A 165 6.34 6.47 11.81
CA ASN A 165 6.48 6.56 13.26
C ASN A 165 6.15 7.97 13.77
N LEU A 166 6.75 9.00 13.16
CA LEU A 166 6.53 10.39 13.55
C LEU A 166 5.06 10.81 13.43
N LEU A 167 4.37 10.32 12.40
CA LEU A 167 2.92 10.54 12.22
C LEU A 167 2.09 9.85 13.29
N GLU A 168 2.45 8.61 13.65
CA GLU A 168 1.77 7.86 14.70
C GLU A 168 1.91 8.57 16.06
N ASP A 169 3.13 8.97 16.40
CA ASP A 169 3.43 9.75 17.61
C ASP A 169 2.67 11.07 17.65
N THR A 170 2.62 11.80 16.53
CA THR A 170 1.91 13.08 16.44
C THR A 170 0.41 12.91 16.61
N ILE A 171 -0.18 11.87 16.01
CA ILE A 171 -1.61 11.57 16.15
C ILE A 171 -1.96 11.26 17.62
N ASP A 172 -1.13 10.49 18.30
CA ASP A 172 -1.38 10.12 19.69
C ASP A 172 -1.21 11.30 20.63
N ASN A 173 -0.21 12.16 20.40
CA ASN A 173 -0.05 13.43 21.11
C ASN A 173 -1.27 14.35 20.92
N LEU A 174 -1.80 14.45 19.69
CA LEU A 174 -3.00 15.25 19.40
C LEU A 174 -4.25 14.70 20.10
N ARG A 175 -4.42 13.37 20.15
CA ARG A 175 -5.53 12.73 20.87
C ARG A 175 -5.44 13.01 22.37
N PHE A 176 -4.24 12.91 22.92
CA PHE A 176 -3.99 13.22 24.33
C PHE A 176 -4.31 14.68 24.64
N ALA A 177 -3.80 15.62 23.85
CA ALA A 177 -4.10 17.05 24.00
C ALA A 177 -5.59 17.36 23.87
N LYS A 178 -6.29 16.75 22.91
CA LYS A 178 -7.74 16.88 22.74
C LYS A 178 -8.50 16.41 23.99
N SER A 179 -8.14 15.24 24.52
CA SER A 179 -8.82 14.69 25.70
C SER A 179 -8.65 15.58 26.94
N GLN A 180 -7.48 16.21 27.11
CA GLN A 180 -7.25 17.17 28.19
C GLN A 180 -8.07 18.45 28.02
N ALA A 181 -8.15 18.99 26.79
CA ALA A 181 -8.94 20.18 26.51
C ALA A 181 -10.44 19.96 26.76
N GLU A 182 -10.97 18.78 26.40
CA GLU A 182 -12.36 18.38 26.69
C GLU A 182 -12.60 18.28 28.20
N ALA A 183 -11.70 17.62 28.94
CA ALA A 183 -11.81 17.50 30.40
C ALA A 183 -11.75 18.87 31.11
N ALA A 184 -10.87 19.77 30.67
CA ALA A 184 -10.77 21.12 31.23
C ALA A 184 -12.03 21.96 30.95
N THR A 185 -12.61 21.82 29.76
CA THR A 185 -13.86 22.51 29.39
C THR A 185 -15.01 22.02 30.25
N GLU A 186 -15.14 20.71 30.43
CA GLU A 186 -16.19 20.12 31.27
C GLU A 186 -16.03 20.54 32.75
N ALA A 187 -14.81 20.53 33.28
CA ALA A 187 -14.53 21.01 34.64
C ALA A 187 -14.93 22.48 34.82
N LYS A 188 -14.61 23.33 33.83
CA LYS A 188 -15.01 24.75 33.83
C LYS A 188 -16.53 24.91 33.79
N SER A 189 -17.23 24.16 32.93
CA SER A 189 -18.69 24.20 32.85
C SER A 189 -19.36 23.77 34.15
N ARG A 190 -18.86 22.72 34.81
CA ARG A 190 -19.37 22.27 36.12
C ARG A 190 -19.13 23.32 37.21
N PHE A 191 -17.96 23.95 37.22
CA PHE A 191 -17.66 25.03 38.16
C PHE A 191 -18.60 26.23 38.01
N LEU A 192 -18.84 26.67 36.76
CA LEU A 192 -19.76 27.77 36.48
C LEU A 192 -21.22 27.44 36.85
N ALA A 193 -21.66 26.20 36.61
CA ALA A 193 -23.00 25.76 37.00
C ALA A 193 -23.18 25.82 38.53
N ASN A 194 -22.19 25.37 39.30
CA ASN A 194 -22.26 25.41 40.76
C ASN A 194 -22.28 26.85 41.32
N MET A 195 -21.53 27.79 40.72
CA MET A 195 -21.57 29.21 41.15
C MET A 195 -22.89 29.92 40.80
N SER A 196 -23.66 29.44 39.81
CA SER A 196 -24.94 30.06 39.45
C SER A 196 -26.11 29.67 40.37
N HIS A 197 -25.88 28.75 41.31
CA HIS A 197 -26.87 28.26 42.27
C HIS A 197 -26.65 28.80 43.70
N GLU A 198 -25.60 29.60 43.93
CA GLU A 198 -25.37 30.40 45.15
C GLU A 198 -25.81 31.85 44.94
#